data_AF-A0A9X9PRZ8-F1
#
_entry.id   AF-A0A9X9PRZ8-F1
#
_cell.length_a   1.000
_cell.length_b   1.000
_cell.length_c   1.000
_cell.angle_alpha   90.00
_cell.angle_beta   90.00
_cell.angle_gamma   90.00
#
_symmetry.space_group_name_H-M   'P 1'
#
loop_
_entity.id
_entity.type
_entity.pdbx_description
1 polymer ?
#
loop_
_entity_poly.entity_id
_entity_poly.type
_entity_poly.pdbx_seq_one_letter_code
_entity_poly.pdbx_strand_id
1 'polypeptide(L)' 'MNYMSKVAEVVNSDMLLDKFTPSFEGLKELARNLRQILFNDNGQYIETPEDCGPLYQRIIKTFDKTIENIRGKIFL' A
#
# COMPACT_ATOMS: atom_id res chain seq x y z
N MET A 1 4.72 21.77 0.71
CA MET A 1 5.18 20.74 -0.25
C MET A 1 4.61 21.07 -1.64
N ASN A 2 5.44 21.12 -2.68
CA ASN A 2 5.04 21.48 -4.05
C ASN A 2 4.56 20.24 -4.82
N TYR A 3 3.58 20.39 -5.70
CA TYR A 3 3.07 19.39 -6.66
C TYR A 3 4.16 18.47 -7.25
N MET A 4 5.28 19.05 -7.73
CA MET A 4 6.38 18.29 -8.34
C MET A 4 7.04 17.28 -7.39
N SER A 5 7.08 17.61 -6.09
CA SER A 5 7.61 16.71 -5.06
C SER A 5 6.71 15.50 -4.86
N LYS A 6 5.38 15.70 -4.88
CA LYS A 6 4.41 14.61 -4.75
C LYS A 6 4.47 13.66 -5.96
N VAL A 7 4.55 14.23 -7.17
CA VAL A 7 4.67 13.44 -8.40
C VAL A 7 5.94 12.59 -8.37
N ALA A 8 7.08 13.14 -7.95
CA ALA A 8 8.33 12.39 -7.84
C ALA A 8 8.23 11.22 -6.84
N GLU A 9 7.56 11.40 -5.69
CA GLU A 9 7.38 10.34 -4.70
C GLU A 9 6.42 9.24 -5.15
N VAL A 10 5.36 9.58 -5.89
CA VAL A 10 4.43 8.61 -6.49
C VAL A 10 5.14 7.80 -7.57
N VAL A 11 5.86 8.48 -8.48
CA VAL A 11 6.69 7.85 -9.51
C VAL A 11 7.71 6.90 -8.88
N ASN A 12 8.33 7.27 -7.75
CA ASN A 12 9.30 6.42 -7.08
C ASN A 12 8.68 5.13 -6.48
N SER A 13 7.45 5.16 -5.95
CA SER A 13 6.82 3.89 -5.52
C SER A 13 6.43 2.99 -6.67
N ASP A 14 5.86 3.54 -7.75
CA ASP A 14 5.46 2.68 -8.87
C ASP A 14 6.70 2.05 -9.52
N MET A 15 7.81 2.80 -9.63
CA MET A 15 9.11 2.25 -10.04
C MET A 15 9.65 1.17 -9.07
N LEU A 16 9.38 1.28 -7.77
CA LEU A 16 9.74 0.24 -6.81
C LEU A 16 8.89 -1.03 -7.01
N LEU A 17 7.59 -0.87 -7.27
CA LEU A 17 6.68 -1.98 -7.52
C LEU A 17 7.02 -2.69 -8.83
N ASP A 18 7.48 -1.97 -9.86
CA ASP A 18 7.92 -2.57 -11.13
C ASP A 18 9.17 -3.44 -10.98
N LYS A 19 9.94 -3.28 -9.90
CA LYS A 19 11.08 -4.15 -9.58
C LYS A 19 10.66 -5.47 -8.92
N PHE A 20 9.41 -5.61 -8.51
CA PHE A 20 8.92 -6.86 -7.93
C PHE A 20 8.86 -7.93 -9.02
N THR A 21 9.24 -9.15 -8.67
CA THR A 21 9.10 -10.28 -9.60
C THR A 21 7.62 -10.50 -9.94
N PRO A 22 7.28 -11.01 -11.13
CA PRO A 22 5.89 -11.29 -11.52
C PRO A 22 5.12 -12.18 -10.52
N SER A 23 5.80 -13.06 -9.78
CA SER A 23 5.22 -13.87 -8.71
C SER A 23 4.58 -13.05 -7.58
N PHE A 24 4.90 -11.76 -7.46
CA PHE A 24 4.36 -10.85 -6.46
C PHE A 24 3.34 -9.85 -7.04
N GLU A 25 2.80 -10.09 -8.23
CA GLU A 25 1.81 -9.19 -8.85
C GLU A 25 0.60 -8.95 -7.93
N GLY A 26 0.14 -10.00 -7.23
CA GLY A 26 -0.92 -9.90 -6.24
C GLY A 26 -0.58 -9.03 -5.03
N LEU A 27 0.71 -8.85 -4.71
CA LEU A 27 1.17 -8.04 -3.57
C LEU A 27 1.38 -6.56 -3.92
N LYS A 28 1.42 -6.18 -5.21
CA LYS A 28 1.58 -4.77 -5.59
C LYS A 28 0.43 -3.91 -5.09
N GLU A 29 -0.81 -4.42 -5.16
CA GLU A 29 -2.00 -3.73 -4.62
C GLU A 29 -1.90 -3.57 -3.09
N LEU A 30 -1.45 -4.61 -2.38
CA LEU A 30 -1.21 -4.56 -0.94
C LEU A 30 -0.20 -3.47 -0.56
N ALA A 31 0.93 -3.42 -1.26
CA ALA A 31 1.98 -2.44 -1.01
C ALA A 31 1.50 -0.99 -1.22
N ARG A 32 0.70 -0.73 -2.27
CA ARG A 32 0.07 0.58 -2.50
C ARG A 32 -0.87 0.97 -1.35
N ASN A 33 -1.75 0.05 -0.94
CA ASN A 33 -2.71 0.30 0.12
C ASN A 33 -2.02 0.52 1.49
N LEU A 34 -1.00 -0.28 1.80
CA LEU A 34 -0.21 -0.09 3.02
C LEU A 34 0.50 1.27 3.03
N ARG A 35 1.04 1.71 1.88
CA ARG A 35 1.65 3.03 1.79
C ARG A 35 0.63 4.13 2.12
N GLN A 36 -0.59 4.05 1.60
CA GLN A 36 -1.65 5.03 1.90
C GLN A 36 -2.13 4.99 3.35
N ILE A 37 -2.10 3.82 3.98
CA ILE A 37 -2.53 3.66 5.38
C ILE A 37 -1.49 4.21 6.35
N LEU A 38 -0.20 3.97 6.07
CA LEU A 38 0.90 4.28 6.98
C LEU A 38 1.50 5.68 6.74
N PHE A 39 1.32 6.24 5.54
CA PHE A 39 1.88 7.52 5.14
C PHE A 39 0.76 8.42 4.62
N ASN A 40 0.89 9.73 4.87
CA ASN A 40 -0.01 10.72 4.29
C ASN A 40 0.26 10.88 2.78
N ASP A 41 -0.57 11.68 2.09
CA ASP A 41 -0.47 11.93 0.63
C ASP A 41 0.86 12.58 0.19
N ASN A 42 1.71 12.96 1.15
CA ASN A 42 3.03 13.52 0.94
C ASN A 42 4.14 12.51 1.29
N GLY A 43 3.82 11.22 1.41
CA GLY A 43 4.80 10.18 1.74
C GLY A 43 5.40 10.30 3.14
N GLN A 44 4.90 11.21 3.98
CA GLN A 44 5.37 11.37 5.36
C GLN A 44 4.63 10.40 6.25
N TYR A 45 5.36 9.85 7.22
CA TYR A 45 4.79 8.97 8.23
C TYR A 45 3.64 9.68 8.95
N ILE A 46 2.49 9.02 9.05
CA ILE A 46 1.43 9.48 9.94
C ILE A 46 1.90 9.12 11.35
N GLU A 47 2.10 10.13 12.21
CA GLU A 47 2.45 9.89 13.61
C GLU A 47 1.58 8.79 14.21
N THR A 48 2.19 7.91 15.01
CA THR A 48 1.48 6.81 15.66
C THR A 48 0.32 7.39 16.46
N PRO A 49 -0.94 7.08 16.11
CA PRO A 49 -2.08 7.62 16.83
C PRO A 49 -2.11 7.05 18.25
N GLU A 50 -2.64 7.85 19.19
CA GLU A 50 -2.82 7.43 20.58
C GLU A 50 -3.68 6.16 20.69
N ASP A 51 -4.71 6.05 19.84
CA ASP A 51 -5.44 4.80 19.59
C ASP A 51 -5.03 4.18 18.25
N CYS A 52 -4.28 3.08 18.32
CA CYS A 52 -3.86 2.31 17.15
C CYS A 52 -4.92 1.32 16.65
N GLY A 53 -6.01 1.08 17.37
CA GLY A 53 -7.05 0.12 17.00
C GLY A 53 -7.59 0.35 15.57
N PRO A 54 -8.05 1.57 15.23
CA PRO A 54 -8.54 1.90 13.90
C PRO A 54 -7.47 1.81 12.79
N LEU A 55 -6.19 2.01 13.13
CA LEU A 55 -5.08 1.84 12.19
C LEU A 55 -4.87 0.36 11.88
N TYR A 56 -4.76 -0.47 12.91
CA TYR A 56 -4.57 -1.92 12.74
C TYR A 56 -5.76 -2.58 12.05
N GLN A 57 -7.00 -2.17 12.36
CA GLN A 57 -8.18 -2.67 11.64
C GLN A 57 -8.10 -2.41 10.14
N ARG A 58 -7.63 -1.22 9.72
CA ARG A 58 -7.43 -0.91 8.30
C ARG A 58 -6.36 -1.79 7.68
N ILE A 59 -5.23 -1.98 8.36
CA ILE A 59 -4.15 -2.85 7.90
C ILE A 59 -4.66 -4.30 7.72
N ILE A 60 -5.29 -4.87 8.74
CA ILE A 60 -5.84 -6.24 8.71
C ILE A 60 -6.83 -6.40 7.55
N LYS A 61 -7.78 -5.47 7.41
CA LYS A 61 -8.77 -5.50 6.32
C LYS A 61 -8.11 -5.47 4.93
N THR A 62 -7.02 -4.72 4.77
CA THR A 62 -6.27 -4.70 3.51
C THR A 62 -5.62 -6.05 3.23
N PHE A 63 -5.03 -6.70 4.23
CA PHE A 63 -4.48 -8.06 4.09
C PHE A 63 -5.58 -9.06 3.71
N ASP A 64 -6.71 -9.05 4.41
CA ASP A 64 -7.83 -9.96 4.12
C ASP A 64 -8.31 -9.80 2.67
N LYS A 65 -8.50 -8.56 2.21
CA LYS A 65 -8.88 -8.29 0.82
C LYS A 65 -7.85 -8.81 -0.18
N THR A 66 -6.56 -8.61 0.09
CA THR A 66 -5.50 -9.12 -0.80
C THR A 66 -5.48 -10.65 -0.85
N ILE A 67 -5.66 -11.32 0.29
CA ILE A 67 -5.72 -12.78 0.37
C ILE A 67 -6.89 -13.30 -0.45
N GLU A 68 -8.09 -12.71 -0.29
CA GLU A 68 -9.27 -13.10 -1.05
C GLU A 68 -9.10 -12.85 -2.56
N ASN A 69 -8.49 -11.73 -2.96
CA ASN A 69 -8.16 -11.45 -4.36
C ASN A 69 -7.19 -12.50 -4.95
N ILE A 70 -6.16 -12.89 -4.19
CA ILE A 70 -5.20 -13.91 -4.63
C ILE A 70 -5.89 -15.27 -4.76
N ARG A 71 -6.69 -15.65 -3.76
CA ARG A 71 -7.48 -16.90 -3.81
C ARG A 71 -8.41 -16.91 -5.02
N GLY A 72 -9.20 -15.85 -5.23
CA GLY A 72 -10.11 -15.73 -6.37
C GLY A 72 -9.41 -15.82 -7.74
N LYS A 73 -8.14 -15.37 -7.84
CA LYS A 73 -7.32 -15.49 -9.05
C LYS A 73 -6.71 -16.88 -9.26
N ILE A 74 -6.60 -17.70 -8.22
CA ILE A 74 -6.09 -19.08 -8.32
C ILE A 74 -7.18 -20.03 -8.88
N PHE A 75 -8.45 -19.66 -8.76
CA PHE A 75 -9.60 -20.47 -9.20
C PHE A 75 -10.15 -20.11 -10.60
N LEU A 76 -9.45 -19.26 -11.36
CA LEU A 76 -9.75 -18.92 -12.76
C LEU A 76 -8.63 -19.43 -13.67
#